data_AF-A0A6L7NG93-F1
#
_entry.id   AF-A0A6L7NG93-F1
#
_cell.length_a   1.000
_cell.length_b   1.000
_cell.length_c   1.000
_cell.angle_alpha   90.00
_cell.angle_beta   90.00
_cell.angle_gamma   90.00
#
_symmetry.space_group_name_H-M   'P 1'
#
loop_
_entity.id
_entity.type
_entity.pdbx_description
1 polymer ?
#
loop_
_entity_poly.entity_id
_entity_poly.type
_entity_poly.pdbx_seq_one_letter_code
_entity_poly.pdbx_strand_id
1 'polypeptide(L)' 'MTERRVSGAHWWDPDRTAHLADRPRHCPNCGGAVTGAEGISVEYWEADRKVFHTWCNACGWAGDIVRIQRMVGHEPED' A
#
# COMPACT_ATOMS: atom_id res chain seq x y z
N MET A 1 24.68 -2.03 9.64
CA MET A 1 23.42 -2.55 10.21
C MET A 1 23.00 -3.75 9.38
N THR A 2 23.41 -4.95 9.79
CA THR A 2 23.00 -6.19 9.13
C THR A 2 21.52 -6.43 9.44
N GLU A 3 20.67 -6.44 8.42
CA GLU A 3 19.24 -6.77 8.56
C GLU A 3 19.11 -8.11 9.27
N ARG A 4 18.59 -8.12 10.50
CA ARG A 4 18.20 -9.34 11.19
C ARG A 4 16.87 -9.80 10.60
N ARG A 5 16.89 -10.27 9.35
CA ARG A 5 15.73 -10.93 8.73
C ARG A 5 15.45 -12.18 9.54
N VAL A 6 14.22 -12.30 10.05
CA VAL A 6 13.74 -13.55 10.64
C VAL A 6 13.71 -14.55 9.48
N SER A 7 14.57 -15.57 9.53
CA SER A 7 14.71 -16.59 8.49
C SER A 7 13.94 -17.85 8.87
N GLY A 8 13.32 -18.50 7.88
CA GLY A 8 12.56 -19.74 8.07
C GLY A 8 11.08 -19.58 7.74
N ALA A 9 10.35 -20.69 7.73
CA ALA A 9 8.90 -20.66 7.64
C ALA A 9 8.32 -20.33 9.02
N HIS A 10 7.36 -19.41 9.04
CA HIS A 10 6.67 -18.98 10.25
C HIS A 10 5.16 -19.12 10.08
N TRP A 11 4.45 -19.36 11.19
CA TRP A 11 2.99 -19.49 11.15
C TRP A 11 2.29 -18.20 10.66
N TRP A 12 2.96 -17.05 10.77
CA TRP A 12 2.49 -15.74 10.29
C TRP A 12 2.95 -15.38 8.86
N ASP A 13 3.63 -16.28 8.13
CA ASP A 13 4.06 -16.01 6.75
C ASP A 13 2.92 -15.69 5.76
N PRO A 14 1.73 -16.35 5.85
CA PRO A 14 0.60 -15.97 5.01
C PRO A 14 0.19 -14.51 5.21
N ASP A 15 0.14 -14.07 6.46
CA ASP A 15 -0.21 -12.70 6.84
C ASP A 15 0.85 -11.71 6.34
N ARG A 16 2.12 -11.94 6.67
CA ARG A 16 3.26 -11.16 6.16
C ARG A 16 3.21 -10.98 4.64
N THR A 17 2.86 -12.03 3.90
CA THR A 17 2.78 -11.99 2.43
C THR A 17 1.61 -11.15 1.96
N ALA A 18 0.44 -11.26 2.61
CA ALA A 18 -0.73 -10.46 2.30
C ALA A 18 -0.47 -8.95 2.51
N HIS A 19 0.18 -8.58 3.62
CA HIS A 19 0.59 -7.20 3.90
C HIS A 19 1.51 -6.61 2.83
N LEU A 20 2.51 -7.37 2.38
CA LEU A 20 3.39 -6.94 1.29
C LEU A 20 2.67 -6.84 -0.06
N ALA A 21 1.67 -7.69 -0.29
CA ALA A 21 0.88 -7.67 -1.51
C ALA A 21 -0.04 -6.43 -1.58
N ASP A 22 -0.61 -6.03 -0.44
CA ASP A 22 -1.54 -4.90 -0.30
C ASP A 22 -0.87 -3.52 -0.46
N ARG A 23 0.44 -3.43 -0.24
CA ARG A 23 1.15 -2.14 -0.25
C ARG A 23 1.07 -1.45 -1.63
N PRO A 24 0.62 -0.19 -1.70
CA PRO A 24 0.61 0.61 -2.92
C PRO A 24 1.97 0.62 -3.64
N ARG A 25 1.93 0.42 -4.97
CA ARG A 25 3.13 0.45 -5.83
C ARG A 25 3.16 1.66 -6.76
N HIS A 26 2.00 2.23 -7.04
CA HIS A 26 1.82 3.35 -7.97
C HIS A 26 1.00 4.47 -7.32
N CYS A 27 1.34 5.70 -7.65
CA CYS A 27 0.62 6.88 -7.21
C CYS A 27 -0.76 6.94 -7.88
N PRO A 28 -1.87 7.15 -7.13
CA PRO A 28 -3.20 7.27 -7.72
C PRO A 28 -3.39 8.56 -8.53
N ASN A 29 -2.54 9.56 -8.31
CA ASN A 29 -2.61 10.84 -9.01
C ASN A 29 -1.86 10.82 -10.37
N CYS A 30 -0.62 10.31 -10.41
CA CYS A 30 0.21 10.37 -11.61
C CYS A 30 0.66 9.00 -12.19
N GLY A 31 0.34 7.89 -11.52
CA GLY A 31 0.78 6.54 -11.92
C GLY A 31 2.25 6.23 -11.66
N GLY A 32 3.06 7.21 -11.24
CA GLY A 32 4.47 7.02 -10.91
C GLY A 32 4.69 6.01 -9.78
N ALA A 33 5.86 5.38 -9.74
CA ALA A 33 6.20 4.43 -8.68
C ALA A 33 6.26 5.12 -7.31
N VAL A 34 5.86 4.42 -6.25
CA VAL A 34 5.96 4.89 -4.85
C VAL A 34 6.72 3.91 -3.95
N THR A 35 7.54 3.07 -4.56
CA THR A 35 8.36 2.07 -3.86
C THR A 35 9.84 2.43 -3.90
N GLY A 36 10.59 2.02 -2.89
CA GLY A 36 12.04 2.24 -2.86
C GLY A 36 12.37 3.71 -2.70
N ALA A 37 13.19 4.26 -3.61
CA ALA A 37 13.59 5.67 -3.58
C ALA A 37 12.53 6.61 -4.21
N GLU A 38 11.53 6.08 -4.91
CA GLU A 38 10.55 6.88 -5.67
C GLU A 38 9.34 7.34 -4.85
N GLY A 39 9.27 6.92 -3.60
CA GLY A 39 8.20 7.31 -2.71
C GLY A 39 8.24 6.56 -1.39
N ILE A 40 7.23 6.84 -0.58
CA ILE A 40 7.06 6.22 0.73
C ILE A 40 5.65 5.65 0.76
N SER A 41 5.51 4.42 1.26
CA SER A 41 4.21 3.87 1.61
C SER A 41 4.34 3.10 2.91
N VAL A 42 3.73 3.64 3.96
CA VAL A 42 3.78 3.12 5.32
C VAL A 42 2.39 2.64 5.72
N GLU A 43 2.32 1.41 6.20
CA GLU A 43 1.09 0.85 6.73
C GLU A 43 0.88 1.31 8.17
N TYR A 44 -0.36 1.67 8.50
CA TYR A 44 -0.84 1.82 9.87
C TYR A 44 -2.30 1.34 9.97
N TRP A 45 -2.79 1.24 11.21
CA TRP A 45 -4.12 0.73 11.50
C TRP A 45 -4.96 1.77 12.23
N GLU A 46 -6.18 1.97 11.77
CA GLU A 46 -7.23 2.73 12.45
C GLU A 46 -8.36 1.76 12.79
N ALA A 47 -8.44 1.35 14.07
CA ALA A 47 -9.30 0.25 14.49
C ALA A 47 -9.05 -1.03 13.66
N ASP A 48 -10.05 -1.49 12.92
CA ASP A 48 -10.00 -2.66 12.03
C ASP A 48 -9.62 -2.31 10.59
N ARG A 49 -9.38 -1.02 10.29
CA ARG A 49 -9.04 -0.54 8.95
C ARG A 49 -7.52 -0.49 8.77
N LYS A 50 -7.05 -1.21 7.75
CA LYS A 50 -5.69 -1.07 7.22
C LYS A 50 -5.59 0.17 6.33
N VAL A 51 -4.65 1.05 6.65
CA VAL A 51 -4.42 2.31 5.92
C VAL A 51 -2.96 2.39 5.48
N PHE A 52 -2.73 2.92 4.28
CA PHE A 52 -1.39 3.19 3.76
C PHE A 52 -1.21 4.68 3.56
N HIS A 53 -0.40 5.31 4.41
CA HIS A 53 0.04 6.68 4.15
C HIS A 53 1.10 6.66 3.07
N THR A 54 0.84 7.34 1.95
CA THR A 54 1.67 7.27 0.75
C THR A 54 2.09 8.67 0.31
N TRP A 55 3.37 8.81 -0.03
CA TRP A 55 3.94 9.99 -0.68
C TRP A 55 4.62 9.62 -1.99
N CYS A 56 4.46 10.45 -3.02
CA CYS A 56 5.01 10.26 -4.34
C CYS A 56 6.06 11.32 -4.68
N ASN A 57 7.29 10.87 -4.99
CA ASN A 57 8.38 11.75 -5.42
C ASN A 57 8.09 12.42 -6.77
N ALA A 58 7.42 11.71 -7.69
CA ALA A 58 7.24 12.18 -9.07
C ALA A 58 6.28 13.36 -9.21
N CYS A 59 5.23 13.45 -8.38
CA CYS A 59 4.23 14.53 -8.46
C CYS A 59 3.95 15.26 -7.15
N GLY A 60 4.62 14.88 -6.05
CA GLY A 60 4.45 15.47 -4.73
C GLY A 60 3.14 15.11 -4.02
N TRP A 61 2.28 14.26 -4.62
CA TRP A 61 1.05 13.82 -3.99
C TRP A 61 1.35 13.07 -2.68
N ALA A 62 0.59 13.39 -1.63
CA ALA A 62 0.60 12.71 -0.35
C ALA A 62 -0.85 12.43 0.08
N GLY A 63 -1.10 11.24 0.61
CA GLY A 63 -2.43 10.90 1.13
C GLY A 63 -2.54 9.47 1.61
N ASP A 64 -3.69 9.19 2.20
CA ASP A 64 -4.01 7.87 2.73
C ASP A 64 -4.76 7.03 1.69
N ILE A 65 -4.29 5.81 1.48
CA ILE A 65 -4.90 4.81 0.63
C ILE A 65 -5.49 3.72 1.53
N VAL A 66 -6.79 3.51 1.40
CA VAL A 66 -7.52 2.48 2.15
C VAL A 66 -8.02 1.40 1.20
N ARG A 67 -7.99 0.15 1.65
CA ARG A 67 -8.55 -0.96 0.88
C ARG A 67 -10.07 -0.91 0.94
N ILE A 68 -10.71 -0.84 -0.22
CA ILE A 68 -12.17 -0.98 -0.34
C ILE A 68 -12.48 -2.44 -0.71
N GLN A 69 -13.37 -3.09 0.04
CA GLN A 69 -13.72 -4.50 -0.20
C GLN A 69 -14.63 -4.67 -1.43
N ARG A 70 -15.45 -3.67 -1.73
CA ARG A 70 -16.39 -3.69 -2.84
C ARG A 70 -16.66 -2.26 -3.32
N MET A 71 -16.63 -2.06 -4.64
CA MET A 71 -17.08 -0.84 -5.30
C MET A 71 -18.29 -1.20 -6.18
N VAL A 72 -19.33 -0.38 -6.15
CA VAL A 72 -20.47 -0.45 -7.07
C VAL A 72 -20.47 0.84 -7.87
N GLY A 73 -20.33 0.73 -9.19
CA GLY A 73 -20.36 1.86 -10.11
C GLY A 73 -21.60 1.82 -11.00
N HIS A 74 -21.92 2.96 -11.59
CA HIS A 74 -22.90 3.08 -12.66
C HIS A 74 -22.17 3.47 -13.94
N GLU A 75 -22.61 2.91 -15.07
CA GLU A 75 -22.19 3.41 -16.38
C GLU A 75 -22.90 4.75 -16.64
N PRO A 76 -22.24 5.71 -17.33
CA PRO A 76 -22.90 6.94 -17.74
C PRO A 76 -24.07 6.64 -18.69
N GLU A 77 -25.15 7.42 -18.58
CA GLU A 77 -26.20 7.45 -19.62
C GLU A 77 -25.62 8.12 -20.88
N ASP A 78 -25.97 7.58 -22.05
CA ASP A 78 -25.51 8.04 -23.38
C ASP A 78 -25.82 9.53 -23.65
#